data_AF-A0A353C192-F1
#
_entry.id   AF-A0A353C192-F1
#
_cell.length_a   1.000
_cell.length_b   1.000
_cell.length_c   1.000
_cell.angle_alpha   90.00
_cell.angle_beta   90.00
_cell.angle_gamma   90.00
#
_symmetry.space_group_name_H-M   'P 1'
#
loop_
_entity.id
_entity.type
_entity.pdbx_description
1 polymer ?
#
loop_
_entity_poly.entity_id
_entity_poly.type
_entity_poly.pdbx_seq_one_letter_code
_entity_poly.pdbx_strand_id
1 'polypeptide(L)'
;MFASTSNTLFNAFQRLSRQIRRASHQTIREKGGLFHRQAYLLHLVAENGGANQRDLAEQMDVRPSSMTEMLMKLEQTGFIARNPDLQDQRA
;
A
#
# COMPACT_ATOMS: atom_id res chain seq x y z
N MET A 1 29.40 1.90 -23.87
CA MET A 1 29.41 0.71 -22.97
C MET A 1 28.62 0.91 -21.68
N PHE A 2 28.71 2.06 -20.99
CA PHE A 2 28.02 2.27 -19.69
C PHE A 2 26.48 2.31 -19.75
N ALA A 3 25.88 2.83 -20.83
CA ALA A 3 24.42 2.88 -20.97
C ALA A 3 23.76 1.48 -21.09
N SER A 4 24.45 0.52 -21.70
CA SER A 4 23.94 -0.84 -21.92
C SER A 4 23.88 -1.64 -20.61
N THR A 5 24.88 -1.49 -19.74
CA THR A 5 24.92 -2.16 -18.43
C THR A 5 23.85 -1.62 -17.48
N SER A 6 23.61 -0.31 -17.49
CA SER A 6 22.54 0.32 -16.70
C SER A 6 21.15 -0.20 -17.11
N ASN A 7 20.91 -0.32 -18.42
CA ASN A 7 19.67 -0.93 -18.93
C ASN A 7 19.54 -2.40 -18.54
N THR A 8 20.62 -3.18 -18.53
CA THR A 8 20.58 -4.59 -18.11
C THR A 8 20.23 -4.71 -16.62
N LEU A 9 20.85 -3.90 -15.75
CA LEU A 9 20.57 -3.92 -14.32
C LEU A 9 19.14 -3.47 -14.02
N PHE A 10 18.68 -2.39 -14.67
CA PHE A 10 17.30 -1.91 -14.52
C PHE A 10 16.28 -2.96 -14.95
N ASN A 11 16.52 -3.65 -16.08
CA ASN A 11 15.66 -4.73 -16.54
C ASN A 11 15.66 -5.94 -15.60
N ALA A 12 16.83 -6.30 -15.06
CA ALA A 12 16.94 -7.38 -14.07
C ALA A 12 16.17 -7.02 -12.78
N PHE A 13 16.32 -5.78 -12.30
CA PHE A 13 15.59 -5.27 -11.14
C PHE A 13 14.07 -5.29 -11.37
N GLN A 14 13.60 -4.81 -12.53
CA GLN A 14 12.17 -4.87 -12.85
C GLN A 14 11.64 -6.32 -12.92
N ARG A 15 12.42 -7.26 -13.46
CA ARG A 15 12.04 -8.68 -13.50
C ARG A 15 11.92 -9.26 -12.10
N LEU A 16 12.89 -8.98 -11.24
CA LEU A 16 12.87 -9.39 -9.83
C LEU A 16 11.66 -8.80 -9.10
N SER A 17 11.41 -7.51 -9.22
CA SER A 17 10.26 -6.83 -8.62
C SER A 17 8.92 -7.44 -9.06
N ARG A 18 8.80 -7.83 -10.34
CA ARG A 18 7.61 -8.54 -10.84
C ARG A 18 7.47 -9.95 -10.25
N GLN A 19 8.57 -10.69 -10.09
CA GLN A 19 8.56 -12.03 -9.48
C GLN A 19 8.18 -11.97 -8.01
N ILE A 20 8.79 -11.06 -7.24
CA ILE A 20 8.46 -10.81 -5.84
C ILE A 20 6.98 -10.47 -5.71
N ARG A 21 6.48 -9.54 -6.51
CA ARG A 21 5.05 -9.18 -6.51
C ARG A 21 4.16 -10.40 -6.74
N ARG A 22 4.43 -11.21 -7.77
CA ARG A 22 3.62 -12.41 -8.05
C ARG A 22 3.64 -13.42 -6.91
N ALA A 23 4.82 -13.70 -6.35
CA ALA A 23 4.97 -14.60 -5.22
C ALA A 23 4.15 -14.11 -4.01
N SER A 24 4.26 -12.82 -3.68
CA SER A 24 3.47 -12.21 -2.61
C SER A 24 1.96 -12.33 -2.87
N HIS A 25 1.50 -11.98 -4.07
CA HIS A 25 0.09 -12.10 -4.47
C HIS A 25 -0.43 -13.56 -4.33
N GLN A 26 0.38 -14.56 -4.65
CA GLN A 26 0.00 -15.97 -4.54
C GLN A 26 -0.14 -16.41 -3.07
N THR A 27 0.84 -16.07 -2.22
CA THR A 27 0.79 -16.39 -0.78
C THR A 27 -0.41 -15.76 -0.07
N ILE A 28 -0.86 -14.60 -0.52
CA ILE A 28 -2.02 -13.89 0.08
C ILE A 28 -3.35 -14.52 -0.32
N ARG A 29 -3.48 -15.02 -1.56
CA ARG A 29 -4.67 -15.79 -1.98
C ARG A 29 -4.78 -17.10 -1.21
N GLU A 30 -3.66 -17.74 -0.91
CA GLU A 30 -3.61 -19.02 -0.20
C GLU A 30 -3.86 -18.89 1.31
N LYS A 31 -3.51 -17.75 1.93
CA LYS A 31 -3.65 -17.53 3.39
C LYS A 31 -4.86 -16.70 3.81
N GLY A 32 -5.75 -16.33 2.89
CA GLY A 32 -7.04 -15.76 3.26
C GLY A 32 -7.00 -14.35 3.87
N GLY A 33 -6.21 -13.44 3.29
CA GLY A 33 -6.45 -12.01 3.46
C GLY A 33 -5.29 -11.19 3.99
N LEU A 34 -5.18 -9.98 3.44
CA LEU A 34 -4.22 -8.92 3.69
C LEU A 34 -2.86 -9.08 3.01
N PHE A 35 -2.62 -8.19 2.04
CA PHE A 35 -1.27 -7.91 1.53
C PHE A 35 -0.38 -7.43 2.67
N HIS A 36 0.92 -7.73 2.63
CA HIS A 36 1.89 -7.26 3.64
C HIS A 36 1.76 -5.75 3.91
N ARG A 37 1.52 -4.97 2.84
CA ARG A 37 1.23 -3.53 2.93
C ARG A 37 -0.09 -3.20 3.63
N GLN A 38 -1.13 -4.00 3.44
CA GLN A 38 -2.41 -3.83 4.14
C GLN A 38 -2.30 -4.17 5.64
N ALA A 39 -1.53 -5.20 5.99
CA ALA A 39 -1.25 -5.53 7.39
C ALA A 39 -0.44 -4.40 8.07
N TYR A 40 0.57 -3.86 7.38
CA TYR A 40 1.31 -2.70 7.86
C TYR A 40 0.42 -1.45 8.00
N LEU A 41 -0.45 -1.19 7.03
CA LEU A 41 -1.42 -0.09 7.11
C LEU A 41 -2.35 -0.23 8.33
N LEU A 42 -2.86 -1.44 8.60
CA LEU A 42 -3.69 -1.68 9.79
C LEU A 42 -2.92 -1.43 11.08
N HIS A 43 -1.65 -1.85 11.15
CA HIS A 43 -0.79 -1.57 12.28
C HIS A 43 -0.62 -0.05 12.52
N LEU A 44 -0.34 0.73 11.46
CA LEU A 44 -0.23 2.18 11.54
C LEU A 44 -1.53 2.86 12.01
N VAL A 45 -2.68 2.38 11.54
CA VAL A 45 -3.99 2.91 11.96
C VAL A 45 -4.25 2.59 13.44
N ALA A 46 -3.90 1.38 13.88
CA ALA A 46 -4.12 0.93 15.25
C ALA A 46 -3.24 1.65 16.28
N GLU A 47 -1.96 1.89 15.97
CA GLU A 47 -1.03 2.57 16.90
C GLU A 47 -1.44 4.02 17.19
N ASN A 48 -2.01 4.71 16.19
CA ASN A 48 -2.33 6.13 16.30
C ASN A 48 -3.78 6.41 16.77
N GLY A 49 -4.58 5.36 17.03
CA GLY A 49 -6.00 5.51 17.40
C GLY A 49 -6.87 6.07 16.26
N GLY A 50 -6.43 5.87 15.01
CA GLY A 50 -6.88 6.60 13.83
C GLY A 50 -5.72 7.34 13.16
N ALA A 51 -5.83 7.62 11.86
CA ALA A 51 -4.75 8.31 11.13
C ALA A 51 -5.29 9.12 9.95
N ASN A 52 -4.63 10.23 9.64
CA ASN A 52 -4.92 11.03 8.45
C ASN A 52 -4.47 10.27 7.20
N GLN A 53 -5.32 10.21 6.17
CA GLN A 53 -5.03 9.53 4.92
C GLN A 53 -3.77 10.06 4.21
N ARG A 54 -3.50 11.37 4.30
CA ARG A 54 -2.31 12.00 3.72
C ARG A 54 -1.05 11.48 4.39
N ASP A 55 -1.02 11.47 5.72
CA ASP A 55 0.14 11.04 6.49
C ASP A 55 0.43 9.56 6.26
N LEU A 56 -0.62 8.73 6.15
CA LEU A 56 -0.48 7.32 5.77
C LEU A 56 0.12 7.14 4.37
N ALA A 57 -0.25 7.99 3.41
CA ALA A 57 0.31 7.94 2.06
C ALA A 57 1.79 8.32 2.04
N GLU A 58 2.16 9.34 2.81
CA GLU A 58 3.56 9.78 2.98
C GLU A 58 4.39 8.70 3.70
N GLN A 59 3.92 8.15 4.83
CA GLN A 59 4.63 7.12 5.60
C GLN A 59 4.81 5.80 4.83
N MET A 60 3.84 5.42 4.00
CA MET A 60 3.92 4.20 3.19
C MET A 60 4.61 4.41 1.84
N ASP A 61 5.03 5.64 1.53
CA ASP A 61 5.60 6.05 0.23
C ASP A 61 4.74 5.58 -0.96
N VAL A 62 3.44 5.90 -0.90
CA VAL A 62 2.48 5.58 -1.96
C VAL A 62 1.75 6.82 -2.46
N ARG A 63 1.26 6.75 -3.70
CA ARG A 63 0.43 7.82 -4.25
C ARG A 63 -0.88 7.94 -3.45
N PRO A 64 -1.43 9.15 -3.28
CA PRO A 64 -2.70 9.36 -2.58
C PRO A 64 -3.85 8.49 -3.12
N SER A 65 -3.95 8.32 -4.44
CA SER A 65 -4.97 7.45 -5.06
C SER A 65 -4.81 5.98 -4.67
N SER A 66 -3.58 5.47 -4.60
CA SER A 66 -3.31 4.10 -4.14
C SER A 66 -3.65 3.92 -2.67
N MET A 67 -3.42 4.94 -1.83
CA MET A 67 -3.85 4.93 -0.44
C MET A 67 -5.39 4.92 -0.34
N THR A 68 -6.09 5.74 -1.13
CA THR A 68 -7.57 5.74 -1.17
C THR A 68 -8.11 4.36 -1.47
N GLU A 69 -7.59 3.69 -2.51
CA GLU A 69 -8.01 2.35 -2.90
C GLU A 69 -7.72 1.31 -1.80
N MET A 70 -6.56 1.41 -1.12
CA MET A 70 -6.19 0.47 -0.07
C MET A 70 -7.09 0.58 1.15
N LEU A 71 -7.33 1.81 1.61
CA LEU A 71 -8.26 2.10 2.70
C LEU A 71 -9.69 1.68 2.34
N MET A 72 -10.14 1.89 1.10
CA MET A 72 -11.49 1.51 0.65
C MET A 72 -11.67 -0.01 0.71
N LYS A 73 -10.66 -0.78 0.29
CA LYS A 73 -10.69 -2.24 0.40
C LYS A 73 -10.73 -2.70 1.86
N LEU A 74 -9.94 -2.08 2.73
CA LEU A 74 -9.91 -2.42 4.16
C LEU A 74 -11.27 -2.13 4.84
N GLU A 75 -11.89 -1.01 4.50
CA GLU A 75 -13.22 -0.62 4.97
C GLU A 75 -14.31 -1.57 4.46
N GLN A 76 -14.28 -1.93 3.16
CA GLN A 76 -15.21 -2.92 2.58
C GLN A 76 -15.10 -4.30 3.25
N THR A 77 -13.93 -4.66 3.74
CA THR A 77 -13.71 -5.89 4.51
C THR A 77 -13.97 -5.76 6.01
N GLY A 78 -14.33 -4.56 6.49
CA GLY A 78 -14.67 -4.31 7.89
C GLY A 78 -13.47 -4.18 8.84
N PHE A 79 -12.25 -4.03 8.33
CA PHE A 79 -11.06 -3.90 9.18
C PHE A 79 -10.84 -2.48 9.71
N ILE A 80 -11.40 -1.47 9.04
CA ILE A 80 -11.34 -0.07 9.46
C ILE A 80 -12.70 0.59 9.28
N ALA A 81 -12.90 1.73 9.93
CA ALA A 81 -13.98 2.67 9.64
C ALA A 81 -13.37 4.05 9.34
N ARG A 82 -13.93 4.77 8.36
CA ARG A 82 -13.57 6.17 8.12
C ARG A 82 -14.57 7.10 8.80
N ASN A 83 -14.04 8.05 9.56
CA ASN A 83 -14.83 9.18 10.04
C ASN A 83 -14.46 10.41 9.22
N PRO A 84 -15.45 11.10 8.60
CA PRO A 84 -15.22 12.42 8.05
C PRO A 84 -14.73 13.34 9.17
N ASP A 85 -13.63 14.06 8.92
CA ASP A 85 -13.20 15.11 9.82
C ASP A 85 -14.17 16.29 9.67
N LEU A 86 -14.96 16.56 10.72
CA LEU A 86 -15.97 17.62 10.73
C LEU A 86 -15.34 19.03 10.61
N GLN A 87 -14.02 19.16 10.78
CA GLN A 87 -13.30 20.42 10.60
C GLN A 87 -12.66 20.58 9.22
N ASP A 88 -12.71 19.56 8.36
CA ASP A 88 -12.12 19.63 7.02
C ASP A 88 -13.06 20.38 6.05
N GLN A 89 -12.84 21.69 5.94
CA GLN A 89 -13.61 22.62 5.09
C GLN A 89 -13.31 22.48 3.58
N ARG A 90 -12.94 21.28 3.11
CA ARG A 90 -12.56 21.02 1.71
C ARG A 90 -13.54 20.11 0.95
N ALA A 91 -14.81 20.07 1.38
CA ALA A 91 -15.90 19.50 0.59
C ALA A 91 -16.14 20.31 -0.70
#